data_AF-A0A847CUT3-F1
#
_entry.id   AF-A0A847CUT3-F1
#
_cell.length_a   1.000
_cell.length_b   1.000
_cell.length_c   1.000
_cell.angle_alpha   90.00
_cell.angle_beta   90.00
_cell.angle_gamma   90.00
#
_symmetry.space_group_name_H-M   'P 1'
#
loop_
_entity.id
_entity.type
_entity.pdbx_description
1 polymer ?
#
loop_
_entity_poly.entity_id
_entity_poly.type
_entity_poly.pdbx_seq_one_letter_code
_entity_poly.pdbx_strand_id
1 'polypeptide(L)' 'VHDLRLARMYGNKALLLKDGKVFSFGVIEDVMTRENLKEVYNFDVYEWMNRLNENWRE' A
#
# COMPACT_ATOMS: atom_id res chain seq x y z
N VAL A 1 -11.20 5.90 2.54
CA VAL A 1 -9.83 5.62 2.04
C VAL A 1 -9.02 5.12 3.23
N HIS A 2 -8.48 3.91 3.16
CA HIS A 2 -7.66 3.34 4.25
C HIS A 2 -6.28 4.02 4.31
N ASP A 3 -5.68 4.09 5.50
CA ASP A 3 -4.33 4.65 5.68
C ASP A 3 -3.26 3.55 5.57
N LEU A 4 -2.59 3.50 4.40
CA LEU A 4 -1.51 2.55 4.13
C LEU A 4 -0.25 2.82 4.97
N ARG A 5 -0.03 4.06 5.42
CA ARG A 5 1.15 4.41 6.24
C ARG A 5 1.01 3.79 7.62
N LEU A 6 -0.15 3.98 8.25
CA LEU A 6 -0.42 3.40 9.56
C LEU A 6 -0.41 1.87 9.52
N ALA A 7 -1.03 1.29 8.49
CA ALA A 7 -0.98 -0.16 8.28
C ALA A 7 0.46 -0.66 8.21
N ARG A 8 1.32 -0.02 7.40
CA ARG A 8 2.73 -0.40 7.24
C ARG A 8 3.59 -0.14 8.48
N MET A 9 3.34 0.93 9.22
CA MET A 9 4.15 1.31 10.39
C MET A 9 3.88 0.42 11.60
N TYR A 10 2.64 -0.03 11.78
CA TYR A 10 2.21 -0.71 13.00
C TYR A 10 1.68 -2.13 12.78
N GLY A 11 1.42 -2.51 11.53
CA GLY A 11 0.98 -3.85 11.16
C GLY A 11 2.14 -4.84 11.10
N ASN A 12 1.87 -6.08 11.50
CA ASN A 12 2.79 -7.21 11.37
C ASN A 12 2.44 -8.12 10.18
N LYS A 13 1.17 -8.14 9.80
CA LYS A 13 0.62 -8.91 8.68
C LYS A 13 -0.32 -8.03 7.89
N ALA A 14 -0.41 -8.30 6.60
CA ALA A 14 -1.35 -7.63 5.73
C ALA A 14 -2.12 -8.63 4.86
N LEU A 15 -3.35 -8.23 4.52
CA LEU A 15 -4.21 -8.90 3.56
C LEU A 15 -4.58 -7.90 2.49
N LEU A 16 -4.18 -8.17 1.24
CA LEU A 16 -4.60 -7.40 0.08
C LEU A 16 -5.78 -8.10 -0.60
N LEU A 17 -6.80 -7.32 -0.91
CA LEU A 17 -7.98 -7.77 -1.63
C LEU A 17 -8.06 -7.06 -2.98
N LYS A 18 -8.36 -7.81 -4.04
CA LYS A 18 -8.64 -7.31 -5.38
C LYS A 18 -9.92 -7.96 -5.89
N ASP A 19 -10.90 -7.16 -6.29
CA ASP A 19 -12.19 -7.63 -6.81
C ASP A 19 -12.91 -8.63 -5.89
N GLY A 20 -12.87 -8.38 -4.58
CA GLY A 20 -13.49 -9.25 -3.56
C GLY A 20 -12.74 -10.57 -3.30
N LYS A 21 -11.56 -10.76 -3.89
CA LYS A 21 -10.72 -11.95 -3.70
C LYS A 21 -9.43 -11.60 -2.96
N VAL A 22 -8.87 -12.58 -2.26
CA VAL A 22 -7.54 -12.48 -1.67
C VAL A 22 -6.50 -12.41 -2.78
N PHE A 23 -5.79 -11.29 -2.86
CA PHE A 23 -4.69 -11.09 -3.78
C PHE A 23 -3.37 -11.57 -3.16
N SER A 24 -3.09 -11.18 -1.91
CA SER A 24 -1.89 -11.60 -1.17
C SER A 24 -2.12 -11.51 0.34
N PHE A 25 -1.54 -12.43 1.09
CA PHE A 25 -1.64 -12.49 2.55
C PHE A 25 -0.34 -13.03 3.16
N GLY A 26 0.14 -12.40 4.22
CA GLY A 26 1.43 -12.74 4.81
C GLY A 26 1.97 -11.65 5.74
N VAL A 27 3.29 -11.69 5.97
CA VAL A 27 4.00 -10.61 6.68
C VAL A 27 3.94 -9.33 5.87
N ILE A 28 3.95 -8.19 6.56
CA ILE A 28 3.61 -6.92 5.94
C ILE A 28 4.62 -6.49 4.87
N GLU A 29 5.88 -6.88 5.01
CA GLU A 29 6.97 -6.59 4.09
C GLU A 29 6.79 -7.31 2.74
N ASP A 30 6.28 -8.53 2.77
CA ASP A 30 6.06 -9.36 1.57
C ASP A 30 4.75 -9.00 0.85
N VAL A 31 3.78 -8.46 1.60
CA VAL A 31 2.46 -8.13 1.08
C VAL A 31 2.39 -6.68 0.60
N MET A 32 2.88 -5.71 1.37
CA MET A 32 2.85 -4.27 1.03
C MET A 32 4.06 -3.86 0.16
N THR A 33 4.31 -4.62 -0.90
CA THR A 33 5.31 -4.28 -1.93
C THR A 33 4.73 -3.29 -2.94
N ARG A 34 5.60 -2.57 -3.66
CA ARG A 34 5.17 -1.60 -4.68
C ARG A 34 4.39 -2.30 -5.80
N GLU A 35 4.84 -3.49 -6.18
CA GLU A 35 4.25 -4.33 -7.21
C GLU A 35 2.84 -4.76 -6.82
N ASN A 36 2.65 -5.29 -5.62
CA ASN A 36 1.34 -5.73 -5.13
C ASN A 36 0.36 -4.55 -5.01
N LEU A 37 0.84 -3.41 -4.49
CA LEU A 37 0.01 -2.20 -4.39
C LEU A 37 -0.38 -1.67 -5.76
N LYS A 38 0.53 -1.67 -6.73
CA LYS A 38 0.23 -1.25 -8.11
C LYS A 38 -0.80 -2.16 -8.77
N GLU A 39 -0.72 -3.47 -8.54
CA GLU A 39 -1.70 -4.44 -9.06
C GLU A 39 -3.08 -4.30 -8.42
N VAL A 40 -3.16 -4.04 -7.12
CA VAL A 40 -4.44 -3.93 -6.39
C VAL A 40 -5.12 -2.58 -6.63
N TYR A 41 -4.35 -1.49 -6.63
CA TYR A 41 -4.87 -0.13 -6.79
C TYR A 41 -4.90 0.33 -8.25
N ASN A 42 -4.25 -0.39 -9.18
CA ASN A 42 -4.16 -0.08 -10.60
C ASN A 42 -3.43 1.25 -10.92
N PHE A 43 -2.59 1.74 -10.00
CA PHE A 43 -1.67 2.88 -10.20
C PHE A 43 -0.51 2.83 -9.20
N ASP A 44 0.53 3.65 -9.42
CA ASP A 44 1.69 3.70 -8.52
C ASP A 44 1.41 4.48 -7.23
N VAL A 45 1.00 3.74 -6.19
CA VAL A 45 0.69 4.31 -4.88
C VAL A 45 1.91 4.97 -4.22
N TYR A 46 3.10 4.40 -4.42
CA TYR A 46 4.32 4.90 -3.79
C TYR A 46 4.72 6.26 -4.37
N GLU A 47 4.71 6.39 -5.69
CA GLU A 47 4.96 7.65 -6.37
C GLU A 47 3.92 8.72 -5.99
N TRP A 48 2.64 8.33 -5.96
CA TRP A 48 1.56 9.24 -5.56
C TRP A 48 1.76 9.77 -4.13
N MET A 49 2.12 8.90 -3.16
CA MET A 49 2.38 9.31 -1.78
C MET A 49 3.60 10.22 -1.67
N ASN A 50 4.65 9.99 -2.46
CA ASN A 50 5.83 10.85 -2.48
C ASN A 50 5.49 12.25 -3.00
N ARG A 51 4.77 12.35 -4.12
CA ARG A 51 4.30 13.64 -4.66
C ARG A 51 3.41 14.40 -3.67
N LEU A 52 2.55 13.69 -2.93
CA LEU A 52 1.77 14.31 -1.88
C LEU A 52 2.65 14.92 -0.80
N ASN A 53 3.72 14.25 -0.36
CA ASN A 53 4.64 14.78 0.66
C ASN A 53 5.47 15.96 0.15
N GLU A 54 5.82 15.99 -1.15
CA GLU A 54 6.54 17.11 -1.77
C GLU A 54 5.73 18.41 -1.73
N ASN A 55 4.41 18.33 -1.90
CA ASN A 55 3.51 19.48 -1.84
C ASN A 55 3.37 20.10 -0.42
N TRP A 56 4.02 19.53 0.60
CA TRP A 56 4.06 20.06 1.96
C TRP A 56 5.48 20.45 2.42
N ARG A 57 6.46 20.46 1.51
CA ARG A 57 7.79 21.02 1.79
C ARG A 57 7.80 22.50 1.37
N GLU A 58 7.88 23.39 2.36
CA GLU A 58 8.13 24.83 2.16
C GLU A 58 9.47 25.08 1.47
#